data_AF-A0A852ZN42-F1
#
_entry.id   AF-A0A852ZN42-F1
#
_cell.length_a   1.000
_cell.length_b   1.000
_cell.length_c   1.000
_cell.angle_alpha   90.00
_cell.angle_beta   90.00
_cell.angle_gamma   90.00
#
_symmetry.space_group_name_H-M   'P 1'
#
loop_
_entity.id
_entity.type
_entity.pdbx_description
1 polymer ?
#
loop_
_entity_poly.entity_id
_entity_poly.type
_entity_poly.pdbx_seq_one_letter_code
_entity_poly.pdbx_strand_id
1 'polypeptide(L)'
;MNRTPDPGCGILEVTFDQGKPHWQGAWYDEYTGLATKVSDDLREVVQWAQTQPAERKVFHDVGRPGPVDLDKFVANHDRYLHEPH
;
A
#
# COMPACT_ATOMS: atom_id res chain seq x y z
N MET A 1 -6.66 3.35 -22.71
CA MET A 1 -7.52 4.39 -22.10
C MET A 1 -7.44 4.20 -20.59
N ASN A 2 -6.81 5.12 -19.85
CA ASN A 2 -6.75 5.09 -18.38
C ASN A 2 -8.11 5.57 -17.86
N ARG A 3 -9.07 4.65 -17.73
CA ARG A 3 -10.32 4.93 -17.03
C ARG A 3 -10.02 4.91 -15.54
N THR A 4 -10.43 5.96 -14.82
CA THR A 4 -10.39 5.97 -13.34
C THR A 4 -11.15 4.74 -12.85
N PRO A 5 -10.55 3.90 -12.00
CA PRO A 5 -11.21 2.67 -11.58
C PRO A 5 -12.49 3.00 -10.80
N ASP A 6 -13.50 2.16 -10.95
CA ASP A 6 -14.75 2.32 -10.21
C ASP A 6 -14.46 2.25 -8.69
N PRO A 7 -15.12 3.09 -7.86
CA PRO A 7 -14.92 3.10 -6.42
C PRO A 7 -15.22 1.72 -5.82
N GLY A 8 -14.21 1.11 -5.19
CA GLY A 8 -14.33 -0.24 -4.62
C GLY A 8 -13.86 -1.35 -5.57
N CYS A 9 -13.04 -1.06 -6.57
CA CYS A 9 -12.42 -2.05 -7.44
C CYS A 9 -10.91 -2.20 -7.17
N GLY A 10 -10.43 -3.44 -7.22
CA GLY A 10 -9.01 -3.75 -7.07
C GLY A 10 -8.49 -3.80 -5.64
N ILE A 11 -7.25 -4.24 -5.51
CA ILE A 11 -6.53 -4.43 -4.26
C ILE A 11 -5.35 -3.46 -4.25
N LEU A 12 -5.17 -2.78 -3.13
CA LEU A 12 -4.05 -1.89 -2.86
C LEU A 12 -3.14 -2.51 -1.82
N GLU A 13 -1.88 -2.69 -2.17
CA GLU A 13 -0.83 -3.21 -1.31
C GLU A 13 0.29 -2.18 -1.16
N VAL A 14 0.67 -1.86 0.08
CA VAL A 14 1.86 -1.04 0.37
C VAL A 14 2.92 -1.92 0.99
N THR A 15 4.10 -1.99 0.40
CA THR A 15 5.24 -2.80 0.86
C THR A 15 6.46 -1.94 1.20
N PHE A 16 7.28 -2.44 2.12
CA PHE A 16 8.64 -1.92 2.36
C PHE A 16 9.67 -2.92 1.82
N ASP A 17 10.53 -2.48 0.91
CA ASP A 17 11.67 -3.31 0.51
C ASP A 17 12.85 -3.05 1.44
N GLN A 18 13.25 -4.04 2.23
CA GLN A 18 14.42 -3.90 3.13
C GLN A 18 15.75 -3.98 2.37
N GLY A 19 15.76 -4.55 1.15
CA GLY A 19 16.94 -4.64 0.29
C GLY A 19 17.31 -3.31 -0.38
N LYS A 20 16.33 -2.45 -0.60
CA LYS A 20 16.44 -1.09 -1.12
C LYS A 20 15.44 -0.24 -0.33
N PRO A 21 15.86 0.70 0.52
CA PRO A 21 15.00 1.36 1.51
C PRO A 21 13.97 2.32 0.89
N HIS A 22 13.00 1.78 0.17
CA HIS A 22 11.90 2.49 -0.46
C HIS A 22 10.58 1.81 -0.17
N TRP A 23 9.55 2.64 -0.14
CA TRP A 23 8.15 2.26 -0.05
C TRP A 23 7.58 2.08 -1.44
N GLN A 24 6.79 1.03 -1.62
CA GLN A 24 6.09 0.77 -2.86
C GLN A 24 4.61 0.55 -2.58
N GLY A 25 3.76 1.38 -3.19
CA GLY A 25 2.32 1.13 -3.30
C GLY A 25 2.02 0.51 -4.66
N ALA A 26 1.26 -0.57 -4.67
CA ALA A 26 0.76 -1.22 -5.87
C ALA A 26 -0.77 -1.32 -5.75
N TRP A 27 -1.48 -0.70 -6.69
CA TRP A 27 -2.90 -0.89 -6.87
C TRP A 27 -3.10 -1.68 -8.16
N TYR A 28 -3.84 -2.79 -8.07
CA TYR A 28 -4.17 -3.60 -9.23
C TYR A 28 -5.64 -3.96 -9.22
N ASP A 29 -6.23 -3.92 -10.40
CA ASP A 29 -7.58 -4.38 -10.67
C ASP A 29 -7.55 -5.37 -11.83
N GLU A 30 -8.34 -6.43 -11.72
CA GLU A 30 -8.38 -7.54 -12.69
C GLU A 30 -8.86 -7.10 -14.09
N TYR A 31 -9.54 -5.95 -14.20
CA TYR A 31 -10.08 -5.40 -15.44
C TYR A 31 -9.29 -4.20 -15.99
N THR A 32 -8.67 -3.38 -15.13
CA THR A 32 -8.18 -2.03 -15.50
C THR A 32 -6.67 -1.79 -15.39
N GLY A 33 -5.91 -2.71 -14.80
CA GLY A 33 -4.43 -2.70 -14.86
C GLY A 33 -3.72 -2.33 -13.55
N LEU A 34 -2.40 -2.30 -13.62
CA LEU A 34 -1.49 -2.10 -12.49
C LEU A 34 -1.02 -0.64 -12.43
N ALA A 35 -1.24 0.03 -11.30
CA ALA A 35 -0.66 1.32 -10.96
C ALA A 35 0.32 1.15 -9.80
N THR A 36 1.54 1.67 -9.94
CA THR A 36 2.55 1.61 -8.89
C THR A 36 3.07 3.00 -8.54
N LYS A 37 3.36 3.19 -7.27
CA LYS A 37 4.04 4.38 -6.74
C LYS A 37 5.19 3.92 -5.86
N VAL A 38 6.39 4.36 -6.21
CA VAL A 38 7.58 4.16 -5.37
C VAL A 38 8.01 5.51 -4.81
N SER A 39 8.38 5.54 -3.53
CA SER A 39 9.05 6.68 -2.90
C SER A 39 9.86 6.23 -1.69
N ASP A 40 10.91 6.96 -1.36
CA ASP A 40 11.65 6.78 -0.09
C ASP A 40 10.84 7.32 1.11
N ASP A 41 9.80 8.12 0.87
CA ASP A 41 8.89 8.64 1.89
C ASP A 41 7.57 7.84 1.95
N LEU A 42 7.32 7.21 3.11
CA LEU A 42 6.10 6.45 3.37
C LEU A 42 4.83 7.30 3.22
N ARG A 43 4.87 8.56 3.62
CA ARG A 43 3.70 9.45 3.61
C ARG A 43 3.25 9.70 2.18
N GLU A 44 4.18 9.89 1.25
CA GLU A 44 3.85 10.08 -0.17
C GLU A 44 3.16 8.84 -0.74
N VAL A 45 3.67 7.65 -0.41
CA VAL A 45 3.06 6.39 -0.87
C VAL A 45 1.67 6.21 -0.25
N VAL A 46 1.51 6.45 1.05
CA VAL A 46 0.21 6.36 1.74
C VAL A 46 -0.80 7.37 1.21
N GLN A 47 -0.41 8.62 0.99
CA GLN A 47 -1.30 9.64 0.42
C GLN A 47 -1.79 9.25 -0.97
N TRP A 48 -0.89 8.77 -1.82
CA TRP A 48 -1.26 8.21 -3.13
C TRP A 48 -2.20 7.00 -2.96
N ALA A 49 -1.90 6.09 -2.04
CA ALA A 49 -2.65 4.88 -1.77
C ALA A 49 -4.09 5.20 -1.29
N GLN A 50 -4.26 6.24 -0.46
CA GLN A 50 -5.57 6.71 -0.02
C GLN A 50 -6.45 7.23 -1.15
N THR A 51 -5.86 7.83 -2.19
CA THR A 51 -6.60 8.30 -3.38
C THR A 51 -7.02 7.16 -4.32
N GLN A 52 -6.49 5.94 -4.16
CA GLN A 52 -6.86 4.84 -5.02
C GLN A 52 -8.24 4.28 -4.65
N PRO A 53 -9.11 4.02 -5.63
CA PRO A 53 -10.46 3.49 -5.45
C PRO A 53 -10.47 1.97 -5.18
N ALA A 54 -9.68 1.49 -4.22
CA ALA A 54 -9.56 0.07 -3.90
C ALA A 54 -10.70 -0.45 -3.01
N GLU A 55 -11.17 -1.68 -3.26
CA GLU A 55 -12.07 -2.42 -2.35
C GLU A 55 -11.36 -2.72 -1.03
N ARG A 56 -10.08 -3.05 -1.13
CA ARG A 56 -9.26 -3.49 -0.02
C ARG A 56 -7.92 -2.78 -0.04
N LYS A 57 -7.56 -2.17 1.09
CA LYS A 57 -6.32 -1.42 1.29
C LYS A 57 -5.51 -2.11 2.37
N VAL A 58 -4.34 -2.64 2.02
CA VAL A 58 -3.49 -3.38 2.96
C VAL A 58 -2.04 -2.92 2.90
N PHE A 59 -1.37 -3.11 4.02
CA PHE A 59 0.05 -2.91 4.24
C PHE A 59 0.71 -4.27 4.48
N HIS A 60 1.81 -4.52 3.79
CA HIS A 60 2.63 -5.71 3.87
C HIS A 60 4.04 -5.34 4.31
N ASP A 61 4.41 -5.78 5.50
CA ASP A 61 5.78 -5.64 6.00
C ASP A 61 6.60 -6.89 5.70
N VAL A 62 7.81 -6.71 5.18
CA VAL A 62 8.77 -7.79 4.96
C VAL A 62 9.32 -8.22 6.33
N GLY A 63 8.69 -9.23 6.91
CA GLY A 63 9.00 -9.72 8.26
C GLY A 63 7.75 -10.09 9.06
N ARG A 64 6.58 -9.58 8.66
CA ARG A 64 5.31 -9.87 9.35
C ARG A 64 4.50 -10.96 8.63
N PRO A 65 3.88 -11.90 9.37
CA PRO A 65 2.94 -12.83 8.79
C PRO A 65 1.62 -12.12 8.46
N GLY A 66 1.49 -11.67 7.21
CA GLY A 66 0.22 -11.31 6.59
C GLY A 66 -0.09 -9.81 6.51
N PRO A 67 -1.09 -9.45 5.68
CA PRO A 67 -1.52 -8.08 5.47
C PRO A 67 -2.12 -7.45 6.72
N VAL A 68 -1.77 -6.20 6.98
CA VAL A 68 -2.45 -5.31 7.92
C VAL A 68 -3.35 -4.37 7.13
N ASP A 69 -4.52 -4.04 7.65
CA ASP A 69 -5.36 -3.00 7.05
C ASP A 69 -4.62 -1.65 7.01
N LEU A 70 -4.66 -0.96 5.87
CA LEU A 70 -3.85 0.25 5.67
C LEU A 70 -4.27 1.38 6.62
N ASP A 71 -5.56 1.55 6.90
CA ASP A 71 -6.04 2.55 7.86
C ASP A 71 -5.58 2.23 9.29
N LYS A 72 -5.61 0.95 9.67
CA LYS A 72 -5.04 0.52 10.96
C LYS A 72 -3.53 0.78 11.06
N PHE A 73 -2.81 0.54 9.97
CA PHE A 73 -1.38 0.83 9.89
C PHE A 73 -1.13 2.33 10.04
N VAL A 74 -1.80 3.19 9.26
CA VAL A 74 -1.64 4.65 9.34
C VAL A 74 -1.93 5.18 10.74
N ALA A 75 -2.96 4.65 11.41
CA ALA A 75 -3.31 5.05 12.77
C ALA A 75 -2.26 4.68 13.83
N ASN A 76 -1.41 3.68 13.57
CA ASN A 76 -0.43 3.17 14.56
C ASN A 76 0.93 2.84 13.91
N HIS A 77 1.36 3.58 12.89
CA HIS A 77 2.49 3.19 12.04
C HIS A 77 3.80 2.98 12.82
N ASP A 78 4.03 3.77 13.87
CA ASP A 78 5.19 3.69 14.76
C ASP A 78 5.30 2.29 15.40
N ARG A 79 4.16 1.75 15.85
CA ARG A 79 4.09 0.40 16.40
C ARG A 79 4.47 -0.67 15.38
N TYR A 80 4.03 -0.50 14.13
CA TYR A 80 4.29 -1.46 13.07
C TYR A 80 5.72 -1.40 12.51
N LEU A 81 6.39 -0.25 12.63
CA LEU A 81 7.76 -0.05 12.16
C LEU A 81 8.84 -0.36 13.22
N HIS A 82 8.47 -0.35 14.51
CA HIS A 82 9.42 -0.51 15.62
C HIS A 82 9.36 -1.85 16.36
N GLU A 83 8.36 -2.72 16.10
CA GLU A 83 8.34 -4.07 16.70
C GLU A 83 9.34 -4.98 15.97
N PRO A 84 10.42 -5.47 16.63
CA PRO A 84 11.27 -6.51 16.05
C PRO A 84 10.46 -7.81 15.93
N HIS A 85 10.24 -8.29 14.70
CA HIS A 85 9.65 -9.60 14.42
C HIS A 85 10.73 -10.69 14.33
#